data_AF-A0A135P5Y2-F1
#
_entry.id   AF-A0A135P5Y2-F1
#
_cell.length_a   1.000
_cell.length_b   1.000
_cell.length_c   1.000
_cell.angle_alpha   90.00
_cell.angle_beta   90.00
_cell.angle_gamma   90.00
#
_symmetry.space_group_name_H-M   'P 1'
#
loop_
_entity.id
_entity.type
_entity.pdbx_description
1 polymer ?
#
loop_
_entity_poly.entity_id
_entity_poly.type
_entity_poly.pdbx_seq_one_letter_code
_entity_poly.pdbx_strand_id
1 'polypeptide(L)'
;MTKIVFTAMTAKDAEAFRNGNPDANGQKPERSIATGTYPCRVCLGQIEDGEAMLLLAYRPFPKLQPFAETGPIFIHAEACSRYEASEILPPMLESLDYIVRGYGFNDRIVYGTGAVTPTDGISRYAQELFAREDIAYVHVRSARNNCYQCRIDRI
;
A
#
# COMPACT_ATOMS: atom_id res chain seq x y z
N MET A 1 -6.51 22.23 -6.46
CA MET A 1 -5.65 21.08 -6.14
C MET A 1 -6.39 19.82 -6.55
N THR A 2 -5.71 18.86 -7.17
CA THR A 2 -6.30 17.56 -7.51
C THR A 2 -6.72 16.87 -6.23
N LYS A 3 -7.99 16.48 -6.12
CA LYS A 3 -8.44 15.69 -4.97
C LYS A 3 -7.85 14.29 -5.07
N ILE A 4 -7.46 13.73 -3.93
CA ILE A 4 -6.83 12.41 -3.88
C ILE A 4 -7.51 11.51 -2.85
N VAL A 5 -7.35 10.20 -3.05
CA VAL A 5 -7.77 9.16 -2.11
C VAL A 5 -6.62 8.18 -1.89
N PHE A 6 -6.50 7.66 -0.66
CA PHE A 6 -5.60 6.57 -0.34
C PHE A 6 -6.34 5.24 -0.47
N THR A 7 -5.95 4.45 -1.46
CA THR A 7 -6.58 3.19 -1.83
C THR A 7 -5.93 2.03 -1.09
N ALA A 8 -6.73 1.42 -0.21
CA ALA A 8 -6.39 0.17 0.49
C ALA A 8 -6.46 -1.06 -0.42
N MET A 9 -5.94 -2.19 0.05
CA MET A 9 -6.20 -3.51 -0.54
C MET A 9 -7.71 -3.73 -0.69
N THR A 10 -8.10 -4.42 -1.77
CA THR A 10 -9.51 -4.73 -2.01
C THR A 10 -10.05 -5.71 -0.95
N ALA A 11 -11.33 -5.60 -0.62
CA ALA A 11 -11.98 -6.54 0.30
C ALA A 11 -11.88 -7.99 -0.22
N LYS A 12 -12.02 -8.17 -1.54
CA LYS A 12 -11.90 -9.47 -2.22
C LYS A 12 -10.53 -10.11 -2.00
N ASP A 13 -9.44 -9.36 -2.17
CA ASP A 13 -8.09 -9.89 -1.97
C ASP A 13 -7.85 -10.19 -0.48
N ALA A 14 -8.28 -9.30 0.41
CA ALA A 14 -8.16 -9.49 1.85
C ALA A 14 -8.87 -10.77 2.31
N GLU A 15 -10.11 -11.00 1.88
CA GLU A 15 -10.88 -12.21 2.18
C GLU A 15 -10.24 -13.47 1.57
N ALA A 16 -9.73 -13.39 0.34
CA ALA A 16 -9.00 -14.48 -0.28
C ALA A 16 -7.80 -14.92 0.58
N PHE A 17 -6.99 -13.97 1.06
CA PHE A 17 -5.85 -14.28 1.92
C PHE A 17 -6.26 -14.82 3.28
N ARG A 18 -7.31 -14.27 3.91
CA ARG A 18 -7.86 -14.80 5.17
C ARG A 18 -8.37 -16.23 5.03
N ASN A 19 -8.89 -16.59 3.87
CA ASN A 19 -9.31 -17.95 3.53
C ASN A 19 -8.15 -18.88 3.14
N GLY A 20 -6.91 -18.40 3.17
CA GLY A 20 -5.71 -19.19 2.89
C GLY A 20 -5.41 -19.39 1.40
N ASN A 21 -5.96 -18.55 0.52
CA ASN A 21 -5.58 -18.58 -0.89
C ASN A 21 -4.10 -18.22 -1.06
N PRO A 22 -3.41 -18.81 -2.06
CA PRO A 22 -2.01 -18.52 -2.30
C PRO A 22 -1.71 -17.03 -2.56
N ASP A 23 -0.60 -16.56 -2.03
CA ASP A 23 -0.05 -15.23 -2.22
C ASP A 23 0.61 -15.06 -3.61
N ALA A 24 1.25 -13.93 -3.86
CA ALA A 24 1.87 -13.64 -5.16
C ALA A 24 2.98 -14.63 -5.56
N ASN A 25 3.52 -15.40 -4.61
CA ASN A 25 4.53 -16.43 -4.81
C ASN A 25 3.95 -17.86 -4.76
N GLY A 26 2.63 -18.00 -4.66
CA GLY A 26 1.98 -19.31 -4.57
C GLY A 26 2.02 -19.94 -3.17
N GLN A 27 2.38 -19.18 -2.13
CA GLN A 27 2.47 -19.66 -0.75
C GLN A 27 1.21 -19.31 0.04
N LYS A 28 0.87 -20.10 1.06
CA LYS A 28 -0.22 -19.72 1.96
C LYS A 28 0.23 -18.54 2.85
N PRO A 29 -0.64 -17.56 3.13
CA PRO A 29 -0.36 -16.52 4.11
C PRO A 29 0.04 -17.10 5.46
N GLU A 30 1.13 -16.60 6.03
CA GLU A 30 1.65 -17.02 7.32
C GLU A 30 0.82 -16.36 8.42
N ARG A 31 0.20 -17.18 9.28
CA ARG A 31 -0.57 -16.69 10.43
C ARG A 31 0.29 -16.68 11.68
N SER A 32 0.32 -15.55 12.38
CA SER A 32 1.01 -15.39 13.66
C SER A 32 0.30 -14.39 14.56
N ILE A 33 0.74 -14.31 15.82
CA ILE A 33 0.35 -13.22 16.73
C ILE A 33 1.37 -12.10 16.59
N ALA A 34 0.91 -10.85 16.54
CA ALA A 34 1.75 -9.68 16.49
C ALA A 34 2.57 -9.53 17.78
N THR A 35 3.88 -9.30 17.63
CA THR A 35 4.81 -8.97 18.71
C THR A 35 5.32 -7.54 18.52
N GLY A 36 4.42 -6.57 18.71
CA GLY A 36 4.56 -5.16 18.33
C GLY A 36 3.49 -4.70 17.35
N THR A 37 3.62 -3.47 16.85
CA THR A 37 2.67 -2.86 15.92
C THR A 37 3.07 -3.07 14.45
N TYR A 38 2.10 -3.42 13.61
CA TYR A 38 2.32 -3.69 12.19
C TYR A 38 1.28 -2.98 11.29
N PRO A 39 1.69 -2.39 10.16
CA PRO A 39 0.75 -1.68 9.28
C PRO A 39 -0.17 -2.63 8.51
N CYS A 40 -1.48 -2.49 8.68
CA CYS A 40 -2.49 -3.30 7.99
C CYS A 40 -2.83 -2.74 6.61
N ARG A 41 -2.71 -3.53 5.55
CA ARG A 41 -3.01 -3.06 4.17
C ARG A 41 -4.50 -2.95 3.83
N VAL A 42 -5.40 -3.32 4.75
CA VAL A 42 -6.86 -3.29 4.56
C VAL A 42 -7.49 -2.07 5.21
N CYS A 43 -7.34 -1.91 6.53
CA CYS A 43 -7.86 -0.74 7.24
C CYS A 43 -6.93 0.48 7.17
N LEU A 44 -5.70 0.30 6.66
CA LEU A 44 -4.62 1.28 6.68
C LEU A 44 -4.35 1.92 8.05
N GLY A 45 -4.71 1.19 9.12
CA GLY A 45 -4.31 1.42 10.50
C GLY A 45 -3.29 0.38 10.96
N GLN A 46 -3.10 0.30 12.27
CA GLN A 46 -2.20 -0.67 12.90
C GLN A 46 -2.91 -1.99 13.20
N ILE A 47 -2.12 -3.05 13.21
CA ILE A 47 -2.37 -4.30 13.93
C ILE A 47 -1.58 -4.17 15.22
N GLU A 48 -2.25 -4.26 16.35
CA GLU A 48 -1.69 -4.06 17.69
C GLU A 48 -1.03 -5.32 18.24
N ASP A 49 -0.16 -5.15 19.23
CA ASP A 49 0.46 -6.27 19.94
C ASP A 49 -0.59 -7.25 20.50
N GLY A 50 -0.37 -8.54 20.29
CA GLY A 50 -1.31 -9.59 20.71
C GLY A 50 -2.45 -9.87 19.72
N GLU A 51 -2.63 -9.07 18.66
CA GLU A 51 -3.62 -9.34 17.62
C GLU A 51 -3.14 -10.40 16.63
N ALA A 52 -4.08 -11.15 16.04
CA ALA A 52 -3.75 -12.13 15.01
C ALA A 52 -3.55 -11.43 13.65
N MET A 53 -2.43 -11.75 13.00
CA MET A 53 -2.04 -11.17 11.71
C MET A 53 -1.72 -12.23 10.66
N LEU A 54 -1.78 -11.82 9.40
CA LEU A 54 -1.26 -12.56 8.27
C LEU A 54 -0.10 -11.80 7.63
N LEU A 55 1.00 -12.50 7.39
CA LEU A 55 2.13 -12.06 6.57
C LEU A 55 2.07 -12.79 5.22
N LEU A 56 2.19 -12.04 4.12
CA LEU A 56 2.12 -12.60 2.76
C LEU A 56 2.90 -11.77 1.74
N ALA A 57 3.31 -12.40 0.64
CA ALA A 57 3.89 -11.71 -0.51
C ALA A 57 2.79 -11.08 -1.38
N TYR A 58 2.79 -9.75 -1.48
CA TYR A 58 1.78 -9.02 -2.24
C TYR A 58 2.37 -8.29 -3.44
N ARG A 59 1.68 -8.41 -4.57
CA ARG A 59 1.97 -7.72 -5.83
C ARG A 59 0.84 -6.73 -6.12
N PRO A 60 1.01 -5.42 -5.89
CA PRO A 60 0.00 -4.39 -6.15
C PRO A 60 -0.11 -4.05 -7.65
N PHE A 61 -0.09 -5.06 -8.52
CA PHE A 61 -0.13 -4.89 -9.97
C PHE A 61 -0.98 -5.99 -10.62
N PRO A 62 -1.77 -5.65 -11.65
CA PRO A 62 -2.73 -6.58 -12.24
C PRO A 62 -2.06 -7.72 -13.04
N LYS A 63 -0.82 -7.53 -13.51
CA LYS A 63 -0.09 -8.48 -14.36
C LYS A 63 1.38 -8.56 -13.98
N LEU A 64 2.01 -9.68 -14.34
CA LEU A 64 3.47 -9.82 -14.29
C LEU A 64 4.11 -8.93 -15.36
N GLN A 65 5.04 -8.09 -14.94
CA GLN A 65 5.87 -7.24 -15.81
C GLN A 65 7.11 -6.77 -15.01
N PRO A 66 8.17 -6.23 -15.64
CA PRO A 66 9.45 -5.95 -14.97
C PRO A 66 9.38 -4.99 -13.77
N PHE A 67 8.38 -4.10 -13.72
CA PHE A 67 8.13 -3.16 -12.63
C PHE A 67 7.09 -3.67 -11.61
N ALA A 68 6.58 -4.89 -11.76
CA ALA A 68 5.55 -5.45 -10.89
C ALA A 68 6.17 -5.93 -9.57
N GLU A 69 6.68 -4.98 -8.80
CA GLU A 69 7.36 -5.19 -7.52
C GLU A 69 6.46 -5.97 -6.55
N THR A 70 6.97 -7.08 -6.03
CA THR A 70 6.35 -7.88 -4.97
C THR A 70 7.11 -7.66 -3.66
N GLY A 71 6.41 -7.62 -2.53
CA GLY A 71 7.04 -7.54 -1.22
C GLY A 71 6.13 -7.99 -0.08
N PRO A 72 6.68 -8.18 1.13
CA PRO A 72 5.90 -8.61 2.27
C PRO A 72 4.95 -7.49 2.73
N ILE A 73 3.74 -7.87 3.10
CA ILE A 73 2.76 -7.01 3.76
C ILE A 73 2.08 -7.73 4.92
N PHE A 74 1.49 -6.95 5.82
CA PHE A 74 0.65 -7.46 6.89
C PHE A 74 -0.81 -7.07 6.67
N ILE A 75 -1.72 -7.96 7.04
CA ILE A 75 -3.16 -7.69 7.20
C ILE A 75 -3.65 -8.30 8.52
N HIS A 76 -4.74 -7.76 9.07
CA HIS A 76 -5.43 -8.42 10.18
C HIS A 76 -5.89 -9.80 9.72
N ALA A 77 -5.63 -10.83 10.51
CA ALA A 77 -6.12 -12.16 10.20
C ALA A 77 -7.64 -12.22 10.26
N GLU A 78 -8.21 -11.44 11.18
CA GLU A 78 -9.65 -11.27 11.31
C GLU A 78 -10.14 -10.09 10.45
N ALA A 79 -11.45 -10.07 10.20
CA ALA A 79 -12.07 -9.01 9.40
C ALA A 79 -11.89 -7.64 10.09
N CYS A 80 -11.51 -6.63 9.31
CA CYS A 80 -11.41 -5.25 9.75
C CYS A 80 -12.03 -4.33 8.70
N SER A 81 -12.53 -3.16 9.14
CA SER A 81 -13.12 -2.16 8.26
C SER A 81 -12.07 -1.61 7.30
N ARG A 82 -12.35 -1.69 6.00
CA ARG A 82 -11.46 -1.15 4.97
C ARG A 82 -11.38 0.38 5.09
N TYR A 83 -10.21 0.94 4.79
CA TYR A 83 -10.03 2.40 4.77
C TYR A 83 -10.83 3.03 3.62
N GLU A 84 -11.60 4.08 3.91
CA GLU A 84 -12.47 4.76 2.94
C GLU A 84 -12.38 6.29 2.96
N ALA A 85 -11.39 6.87 3.65
CA ALA A 85 -11.27 8.33 3.73
C ALA A 85 -10.54 8.93 2.51
N SER A 86 -11.07 10.05 2.00
CA SER A 86 -10.43 10.90 0.99
C SER A 86 -9.59 11.98 1.66
N GLU A 87 -8.43 12.31 1.07
CA GLU A 87 -7.54 13.40 1.51
C GLU A 87 -6.96 13.28 2.95
N ILE A 88 -7.37 12.28 3.73
CA ILE A 88 -6.82 11.98 5.05
C ILE A 88 -5.64 11.03 4.89
N LEU A 89 -4.53 11.32 5.55
CA LEU A 89 -3.36 10.44 5.56
C LEU A 89 -3.70 9.16 6.35
N PRO A 90 -3.37 7.95 5.85
CA PRO A 90 -3.64 6.73 6.58
C PRO A 90 -2.88 6.65 7.92
N PRO A 91 -3.55 6.27 9.03
CA PRO A 91 -2.93 6.21 10.36
C PRO A 91 -1.67 5.34 10.44
N MET A 92 -1.57 4.29 9.62
CA MET A 92 -0.41 3.40 9.64
C MET A 92 0.91 4.04 9.17
N LEU A 93 0.85 5.24 8.57
CA LEU A 93 2.03 5.92 8.05
C LEU A 93 2.79 6.68 9.15
N GLU A 94 3.45 5.96 10.07
CA GLU A 94 4.10 6.55 11.26
C GLU A 94 5.60 6.85 11.11
N SER A 95 6.27 6.29 10.09
CA SER A 95 7.68 6.62 9.81
C SER A 95 7.85 8.10 9.43
N LEU A 96 9.07 8.62 9.53
CA LEU A 96 9.40 10.01 9.17
C LEU A 96 9.19 10.33 7.68
N ASP A 97 9.46 9.35 6.82
CA ASP A 97 9.38 9.51 5.37
C ASP A 97 9.10 8.17 4.66
N TYR A 98 8.61 8.29 3.42
CA TYR A 98 8.23 7.19 2.55
C TYR A 98 8.72 7.44 1.12
N ILE A 99 8.89 6.39 0.34
CA ILE A 99 9.03 6.52 -1.11
C ILE A 99 7.64 6.80 -1.68
N VAL A 100 7.52 7.91 -2.39
CA VAL A 100 6.34 8.25 -3.21
C VAL A 100 6.77 8.22 -4.66
N ARG A 101 6.05 7.46 -5.50
CA ARG A 101 6.45 7.21 -6.89
C ARG A 101 5.24 7.13 -7.82
N GLY A 102 5.32 7.82 -8.95
CA GLY A 102 4.30 7.83 -9.99
C GLY A 102 4.41 6.67 -10.98
N TYR A 103 3.27 6.12 -11.36
CA TYR A 103 3.12 5.06 -12.36
C TYR A 103 2.19 5.52 -13.47
N GLY A 104 2.51 5.15 -14.71
CA GLY A 104 1.69 5.45 -15.88
C GLY A 104 0.57 4.45 -16.11
N PHE A 105 -0.23 4.68 -17.16
CA PHE A 105 -1.37 3.82 -17.53
C PHE A 105 -0.98 2.39 -17.98
N ASN A 106 0.31 2.15 -18.19
CA ASN A 106 0.87 0.85 -18.54
C ASN A 106 1.52 0.14 -17.32
N ASP A 107 1.23 0.59 -16.10
CA ASP A 107 1.76 0.05 -14.84
C ASP A 107 3.29 0.12 -14.70
N ARG A 108 3.94 1.04 -15.42
CA ARG A 108 5.39 1.27 -15.34
C ARG A 108 5.69 2.54 -14.57
N ILE A 109 6.85 2.54 -13.91
CA ILE A 109 7.39 3.73 -13.26
C ILE A 109 7.57 4.81 -14.31
N VAL A 110 7.03 6.00 -14.03
CA VAL A 110 7.39 7.19 -14.79
C VAL A 110 8.67 7.76 -14.19
N TYR A 111 9.78 7.67 -14.91
CA TYR A 111 11.08 8.09 -14.41
C TYR A 111 11.09 9.58 -14.02
N GLY A 112 11.88 9.90 -12.99
CA GLY A 112 11.94 11.24 -12.40
C GLY A 112 10.83 11.56 -11.40
N THR A 113 9.93 10.62 -11.09
CA THR A 113 8.83 10.82 -10.13
C THR A 113 9.03 10.18 -8.76
N GLY A 114 10.05 9.32 -8.61
CA GLY A 114 10.35 8.69 -7.34
C GLY A 114 11.11 9.62 -6.41
N ALA A 115 10.58 9.86 -5.21
CA ALA A 115 11.26 10.63 -4.17
C ALA A 115 11.05 10.00 -2.79
N VAL A 116 12.01 10.22 -1.89
CA VAL A 116 11.81 10.03 -0.45
C VAL A 116 11.14 11.29 0.07
N THR A 117 9.91 11.17 0.52
CA THR A 117 9.01 12.27 0.88
C THR A 117 8.69 12.20 2.37
N PRO A 118 8.85 13.31 3.12
CA PRO A 118 8.35 13.40 4.48
C PRO A 118 6.87 13.04 4.57
N THR A 119 6.47 12.39 5.65
CA THR A 119 5.11 11.83 5.82
C THR A 119 4.01 12.89 5.69
N ASP A 120 4.22 14.08 6.26
CA ASP A 120 3.31 15.23 6.15
C ASP A 120 3.28 15.85 4.73
N GLY A 121 4.29 15.57 3.90
CA GLY A 121 4.40 16.02 2.52
C GLY A 121 3.80 15.07 1.49
N ILE A 122 3.38 13.85 1.86
CA ILE A 122 2.92 12.82 0.91
C ILE A 122 1.75 13.32 0.06
N SER A 123 0.71 13.87 0.69
CA SER A 123 -0.49 14.33 -0.03
C SER A 123 -0.15 15.43 -1.04
N ARG A 124 0.67 16.40 -0.63
CA ARG A 124 1.12 17.49 -1.50
C ARG A 124 1.92 16.96 -2.69
N TYR A 125 2.91 16.10 -2.43
CA TYR A 125 3.75 15.58 -3.50
C TYR A 125 2.97 14.70 -4.47
N ALA A 126 2.02 13.89 -3.99
CA ALA A 126 1.11 13.14 -4.86
C ALA A 126 0.28 14.07 -5.77
N GLN A 127 -0.23 15.18 -5.24
CA GLN A 127 -0.96 16.18 -6.04
C GLN A 127 -0.06 16.83 -7.10
N GLU A 128 1.20 17.13 -6.78
CA GLU A 128 2.20 17.64 -7.72
C GLU A 128 2.48 16.62 -8.84
N LEU A 129 2.63 15.33 -8.50
CA LEU A 129 2.77 14.26 -9.49
C LEU A 129 1.54 14.16 -10.40
N PHE A 130 0.34 14.32 -9.85
CA PHE A 130 -0.90 14.29 -10.62
C PHE A 130 -1.15 15.51 -11.51
N ALA A 131 -0.34 16.57 -11.41
CA ALA A 131 -0.34 17.64 -12.40
C ALA A 131 0.23 17.19 -13.75
N ARG A 132 0.95 16.05 -13.78
CA ARG A 132 1.41 15.44 -15.02
C ARG A 132 0.33 14.50 -15.59
N GLU A 133 0.08 14.62 -16.88
CA GLU A 133 -0.93 13.80 -17.59
C GLU A 133 -0.51 12.34 -17.76
N ASP A 134 0.80 12.04 -17.69
CA ASP A 134 1.35 10.70 -17.86
C ASP A 134 1.28 9.82 -16.60
N ILE A 135 0.82 10.36 -15.47
CA ILE A 135 0.69 9.65 -14.18
C ILE A 135 -0.73 9.11 -13.97
N ALA A 136 -0.91 7.80 -14.04
CA ALA A 136 -2.19 7.16 -13.75
C ALA A 136 -2.48 7.05 -12.25
N TYR A 137 -1.47 6.70 -11.46
CA TYR A 137 -1.56 6.52 -10.00
C TYR A 137 -0.20 6.68 -9.33
N VAL A 138 -0.20 6.75 -8.00
CA VAL A 138 1.01 6.86 -7.19
C VAL A 138 1.06 5.72 -6.18
N HIS A 139 2.23 5.13 -5.93
CA HIS A 139 2.43 4.22 -4.81
C HIS A 139 3.17 4.92 -3.68
N VAL A 140 2.78 4.60 -2.45
CA VAL A 140 3.52 4.87 -1.22
C VAL A 140 4.20 3.58 -0.78
N ARG A 141 5.52 3.62 -0.57
CA ARG A 141 6.34 2.49 -0.14
C ARG A 141 7.22 2.88 1.05
N SER A 142 7.59 1.92 1.88
CA SER A 142 8.58 2.15 2.94
C SER A 142 9.88 2.69 2.33
N ALA A 143 10.41 3.79 2.85
CA ALA A 143 11.68 4.33 2.35
C ALA A 143 12.88 3.41 2.66
N ARG A 144 12.79 2.61 3.73
CA ARG A 144 13.90 1.76 4.21
C ARG A 144 13.82 0.36 3.60
N ASN A 145 12.61 -0.17 3.43
CA ASN A 145 12.38 -1.57 3.07
C ASN A 145 11.67 -1.76 1.71
N ASN A 146 11.27 -0.68 1.03
CA ASN A 146 10.50 -0.69 -0.23
C ASN A 146 9.15 -1.44 -0.19
N CYS A 147 8.72 -1.95 0.97
CA CYS A 147 7.44 -2.62 1.14
C CYS A 147 6.28 -1.70 0.75
N TYR A 148 5.30 -2.24 0.03
CA TYR A 148 4.10 -1.51 -0.36
C TYR A 148 3.29 -1.07 0.87
N GLN A 149 2.85 0.18 0.89
CA GLN A 149 1.98 0.71 1.94
C GLN A 149 0.56 0.85 1.41
N CYS A 150 0.36 1.75 0.45
CA CYS A 150 -0.92 1.98 -0.20
C CYS A 150 -0.72 2.63 -1.57
N ARG A 151 -1.80 2.72 -2.34
CA ARG A 151 -1.87 3.46 -3.60
C ARG A 151 -2.59 4.77 -3.35
N ILE A 152 -2.25 5.80 -4.10
CA ILE A 152 -2.98 7.07 -4.14
C ILE A 152 -3.57 7.21 -5.54
N ASP A 153 -4.83 7.60 -5.60
CA ASP A 153 -5.59 7.84 -6.83
C ASP A 153 -6.17 9.25 -6.84
N ARG A 154 -6.47 9.77 -8.04
CA ARG A 154 -7.26 10.99 -8.22
C ARG A 154 -8.74 10.66 -8.06
N ILE A 155 -9.53 11.60 -7.53
CA ILE A 155 -11.00 11.54 -7.46
C ILE A 155 -11.64 12.75 -8.14
#